data_AF-A0A537RVL0-F1
#
_entry.id   AF-A0A537RVL0-F1
#
_cell.length_a   1.000
_cell.length_b   1.000
_cell.length_c   1.000
_cell.angle_alpha   90.00
_cell.angle_beta   90.00
_cell.angle_gamma   90.00
#
_symmetry.space_group_name_H-M   'P 1'
#
loop_
_entity.id
_entity.type
_entity.pdbx_description
1 polymer ?
#
loop_
_entity_poly.entity_id
_entity_poly.type
_entity_poly.pdbx_seq_one_letter_code
_entity_poly.pdbx_strand_id
1 'polypeptide(L)'
;MSAPLRTFDIAGLSHIVYESRQEGAAEIVVVVPLYNYAHTIGEALASIVKQDFHPLSVIVVDDCSRDDGAQTAAGFLEQQQARFIEARVIRHDRNQGDGAQFRHRLEPRALPLHA
;
A
#
# COMPACT_ATOMS: atom_id res chain seq x y z
N MET A 1 -6.31 -24.42 -11.01
CA MET A 1 -4.84 -24.46 -10.83
C MET A 1 -4.41 -23.05 -10.46
N SER A 2 -3.93 -22.82 -9.23
CA SER A 2 -3.47 -21.50 -8.79
C SER A 2 -2.16 -21.17 -9.50
N ALA A 3 -2.05 -19.99 -10.09
CA ALA A 3 -0.76 -19.50 -10.58
C ALA A 3 0.22 -19.44 -9.40
N PRO A 4 1.51 -19.77 -9.59
CA PRO A 4 2.49 -19.63 -8.53
C PRO A 4 2.59 -18.15 -8.15
N LEU A 5 2.60 -17.88 -6.84
CA LEU A 5 2.88 -16.56 -6.30
C LEU A 5 4.25 -16.12 -6.83
N ARG A 6 4.29 -15.03 -7.61
CA ARG A 6 5.56 -14.44 -8.03
C ARG A 6 6.25 -13.88 -6.81
N THR A 7 7.45 -14.37 -6.52
CA THR A 7 8.35 -13.75 -5.57
C THR A 7 8.87 -12.47 -6.20
N PHE A 8 8.41 -11.31 -5.70
CA PHE A 8 9.00 -10.03 -6.05
C PHE A 8 10.32 -9.89 -5.31
N ASP A 9 11.42 -9.65 -6.01
CA ASP A 9 12.71 -9.33 -5.40
C ASP A 9 12.65 -7.90 -4.85
N ILE A 10 12.15 -7.77 -3.61
CA ILE A 10 11.99 -6.49 -2.93
C ILE A 10 13.36 -5.88 -2.60
N ALA A 11 14.38 -6.69 -2.34
CA ALA A 11 15.68 -6.23 -1.84
C ALA A 11 16.58 -5.62 -2.92
N GLY A 12 16.48 -6.10 -4.17
CA GLY A 12 17.29 -5.60 -5.29
C GLY A 12 16.67 -4.45 -6.09
N LEU A 13 15.39 -4.13 -5.88
CA LEU A 13 14.61 -3.25 -6.77
C LEU A 13 13.78 -2.19 -6.03
N SER A 14 14.03 -1.97 -4.74
CA SER A 14 13.28 -1.03 -3.93
C SER A 14 14.18 -0.24 -2.99
N HIS A 15 13.74 0.97 -2.65
CA HIS A 15 14.33 1.77 -1.57
C HIS A 15 13.27 2.15 -0.54
N ILE A 16 13.71 2.33 0.70
CA ILE A 16 12.87 2.84 1.78
C ILE A 16 12.82 4.36 1.64
N VAL A 17 11.62 4.90 1.50
CA VAL A 17 11.36 6.35 1.47
C VAL A 17 11.20 6.89 2.88
N TYR A 18 10.59 6.10 3.77
CA TYR A 18 10.38 6.44 5.17
C TYR A 18 10.27 5.16 6.01
N GLU A 19 10.84 5.19 7.21
CA GLU A 19 10.61 4.17 8.22
C GLU A 19 10.62 4.78 9.63
N SER A 20 9.71 4.30 10.47
CA SER A 20 9.73 4.52 11.92
C SER A 20 9.27 3.24 12.61
N ARG A 21 9.92 2.92 13.73
CA ARG A 21 9.65 1.72 14.51
C ARG A 21 9.71 2.02 15.99
N GLN A 22 8.71 1.54 16.71
CA GLN A 22 8.59 1.61 18.16
C GLN A 22 8.77 0.22 18.77
N GLU A 23 9.04 0.16 20.08
CA GLU A 23 9.08 -1.10 20.82
C GLU A 23 7.70 -1.74 20.91
N GLY A 24 7.63 -3.06 20.71
CA GLY A 24 6.40 -3.84 20.75
C GLY A 24 6.19 -4.71 19.50
N ALA A 25 5.04 -5.38 19.45
CA ALA A 25 4.63 -6.21 18.32
C ALA A 25 3.21 -5.83 17.91
N ALA A 26 2.97 -5.62 16.61
CA ALA A 26 1.63 -5.44 16.07
C ALA A 26 1.05 -6.80 15.67
N GLU A 27 -0.21 -7.05 16.03
CA GLU A 27 -0.94 -8.25 15.58
C GLU A 27 -1.45 -8.09 14.14
N ILE A 28 -1.60 -6.85 13.69
CA ILE A 28 -2.16 -6.51 12.39
C ILE A 28 -1.21 -5.55 11.66
N VAL A 29 -0.93 -5.88 10.40
CA VAL A 29 -0.18 -5.03 9.47
C VAL A 29 -1.08 -4.67 8.30
N VAL A 30 -1.31 -3.37 8.09
CA VAL A 30 -2.04 -2.85 6.93
C VAL A 30 -1.05 -2.56 5.82
N VAL A 31 -1.23 -3.22 4.67
CA VAL A 31 -0.44 -2.96 3.47
C VAL A 31 -1.24 -2.09 2.51
N VAL A 32 -0.68 -0.94 2.12
CA VAL A 32 -1.33 0.05 1.26
C VAL A 32 -0.60 0.12 -0.08
N PRO A 33 -1.13 -0.47 -1.17
CA PRO A 33 -0.54 -0.33 -2.49
C PRO A 33 -0.76 1.10 -3.01
N LEU A 34 0.25 1.65 -3.69
CA LEU A 34 0.26 3.02 -4.20
C LEU A 34 0.82 3.07 -5.63
N TYR A 35 0.06 3.65 -6.56
CA TYR A 35 0.51 3.94 -7.92
C TYR A 35 -0.26 5.14 -8.51
N ASN A 36 0.36 6.32 -8.54
CA ASN A 36 -0.26 7.56 -9.05
C ASN A 36 -1.55 7.99 -8.31
N TYR A 37 -1.58 7.85 -6.98
CA TYR A 37 -2.72 8.23 -6.12
C TYR A 37 -2.33 9.27 -5.03
N ALA A 38 -1.43 10.20 -5.33
CA ALA A 38 -1.01 11.24 -4.37
C ALA A 38 -2.18 12.05 -3.78
N HIS A 39 -3.24 12.24 -4.54
CA HIS A 39 -4.41 13.03 -4.13
C HIS A 39 -5.31 12.32 -3.11
N THR A 40 -5.26 10.98 -2.99
CA THR A 40 -6.14 10.21 -2.09
C THR A 40 -5.40 9.46 -0.99
N ILE A 41 -4.08 9.28 -1.11
CA ILE A 41 -3.30 8.51 -0.15
C ILE A 41 -3.40 9.05 1.28
N GLY A 42 -3.46 10.38 1.45
CA GLY A 42 -3.67 11.00 2.76
C GLY A 42 -5.00 10.63 3.41
N GLU A 43 -6.09 10.58 2.64
CA GLU A 43 -7.41 10.18 3.15
C GLU A 43 -7.44 8.70 3.56
N ALA A 44 -6.80 7.83 2.76
CA ALA A 44 -6.68 6.41 3.07
C ALA A 44 -5.90 6.19 4.38
N LEU A 45 -4.76 6.85 4.54
CA LEU A 45 -3.96 6.79 5.77
C LEU A 45 -4.70 7.38 6.97
N ALA A 46 -5.44 8.48 6.79
CA ALA A 46 -6.27 9.06 7.84
C ALA A 46 -7.39 8.09 8.29
N SER A 47 -7.94 7.29 7.38
CA SER A 47 -8.91 6.24 7.71
C SER A 47 -8.29 5.12 8.55
N ILE A 48 -7.05 4.73 8.23
CA ILE A 48 -6.29 3.73 8.99
C ILE A 48 -5.97 4.22 10.40
N VAL A 49 -5.55 5.48 10.55
CA VAL A 49 -5.25 6.09 11.87
C VAL A 49 -6.47 6.04 12.80
N LYS A 50 -7.68 6.23 12.25
CA LYS A 50 -8.95 6.24 12.99
C LYS A 50 -9.49 4.86 13.38
N GLN A 51 -8.82 3.77 12.99
CA GLN A 51 -9.26 2.43 13.39
C GLN A 51 -9.04 2.22 14.89
N ASP A 52 -9.95 1.48 15.54
CA ASP A 52 -9.86 1.20 16.99
C ASP A 52 -8.89 0.06 17.34
N PHE A 53 -8.29 -0.60 16.34
CA PHE A 53 -7.36 -1.72 16.52
C PHE A 53 -5.97 -1.24 16.98
N HIS A 54 -5.50 -1.78 18.10
CA HIS A 54 -4.17 -1.50 18.65
C HIS A 54 -3.56 -2.79 19.19
N PRO A 55 -2.24 -3.01 19.07
CA PRO A 55 -1.27 -2.25 18.26
C PRO A 55 -1.35 -2.55 16.74
N LEU A 56 -1.01 -1.56 15.89
CA LEU A 56 -1.08 -1.67 14.42
C LEU A 56 0.26 -1.30 13.77
N SER A 57 0.59 -1.93 12.64
CA SER A 57 1.63 -1.45 11.73
C SER A 57 1.05 -1.11 10.35
N VAL A 58 1.72 -0.23 9.62
CA VAL A 58 1.33 0.17 8.27
C VAL A 58 2.54 0.20 7.33
N ILE A 59 2.37 -0.39 6.16
CA ILE A 59 3.39 -0.42 5.10
C ILE A 59 2.75 0.08 3.81
N VAL A 60 3.22 1.21 3.30
CA VAL A 60 2.87 1.72 1.98
C VAL A 60 3.87 1.19 0.96
N VAL A 61 3.38 0.65 -0.15
CA VAL A 61 4.21 0.11 -1.24
C VAL A 61 3.91 0.90 -2.51
N ASP A 62 4.82 1.79 -2.88
CA ASP A 62 4.78 2.58 -4.10
C ASP A 62 5.39 1.80 -5.27
N ASP A 63 4.56 1.47 -6.27
CA ASP A 63 4.99 0.70 -7.44
C ASP A 63 5.54 1.61 -8.55
N CYS A 64 6.57 2.40 -8.22
CA CYS A 64 7.21 3.35 -9.14
C CYS A 64 6.21 4.39 -9.67
N SER A 65 5.48 5.05 -8.77
CA SER A 65 4.62 6.19 -9.12
C SER A 65 5.43 7.30 -9.79
N ARG A 66 4.75 8.04 -10.67
CA ARG A 66 5.26 9.26 -11.33
C ARG A 66 4.81 10.54 -10.62
N ASP A 67 3.87 10.43 -9.67
CA ASP A 67 3.46 11.54 -8.82
C ASP A 67 4.18 11.50 -7.46
N ASP A 68 3.88 12.48 -6.61
CA ASP A 68 4.49 12.63 -5.28
C ASP A 68 3.81 11.77 -4.20
N GLY A 69 3.16 10.66 -4.59
CA GLY A 69 2.39 9.84 -3.68
C GLY A 69 3.23 9.28 -2.54
N ALA A 70 4.44 8.78 -2.84
CA ALA A 70 5.34 8.21 -1.84
C ALA A 70 5.78 9.26 -0.81
N GLN A 71 6.09 10.48 -1.26
CA GLN A 71 6.49 11.59 -0.39
C GLN A 71 5.31 12.08 0.46
N THR A 72 4.11 12.12 -0.13
CA THR A 72 2.87 12.48 0.58
C THR A 72 2.57 11.47 1.68
N ALA A 73 2.70 10.18 1.39
CA ALA A 73 2.54 9.11 2.37
C ALA A 73 3.58 9.18 3.49
N ALA A 74 4.85 9.41 3.14
CA ALA A 74 5.95 9.53 4.09
C ALA A 74 5.71 10.70 5.07
N GLY A 75 5.40 11.89 4.57
CA GLY A 75 5.14 13.06 5.42
C GLY A 75 3.92 12.86 6.33
N PHE A 76 2.87 12.18 5.84
CA PHE A 76 1.71 11.85 6.66
C PHE A 76 2.08 10.86 7.78
N LEU A 77 2.82 9.79 7.46
CA LEU A 77 3.22 8.77 8.44
C LEU A 77 4.22 9.29 9.46
N GLU A 78 5.09 10.23 9.09
CA GLU A 78 5.98 10.92 10.02
C GLU A 78 5.19 11.69 11.09
N GLN A 79 4.15 12.43 10.67
CA GLN A 79 3.27 13.18 11.58
C GLN A 79 2.44 12.27 12.49
N GLN A 80 2.14 11.05 12.06
CA GLN A 80 1.26 10.10 12.77
C GLN A 80 2.01 8.91 13.36
N GLN A 81 3.35 8.92 13.39
CA GLN A 81 4.16 7.75 13.70
C GLN A 81 3.85 7.11 15.07
N ALA A 82 3.45 7.92 16.05
CA ALA A 82 3.07 7.47 17.39
C ALA A 82 1.92 6.45 17.39
N ARG A 83 1.08 6.44 16.34
CA ARG A 83 -0.06 5.53 16.19
C ARG A 83 0.35 4.09 15.87
N PHE A 84 1.55 3.88 15.31
CA PHE A 84 1.96 2.61 14.73
C PHE A 84 3.18 2.03 15.43
N ILE A 85 3.21 0.71 15.63
CA ILE A 85 4.44 0.00 16.05
C ILE A 85 5.49 0.10 14.94
N GLU A 86 5.06 0.01 13.68
CA GLU A 86 5.89 0.23 12.52
C GLU A 86 5.11 1.00 11.46
N ALA A 87 5.73 2.05 10.93
CA ALA A 87 5.24 2.79 9.77
C ALA A 87 6.34 2.83 8.72
N ARG A 88 6.05 2.36 7.50
CA ARG A 88 7.05 2.26 6.43
C ARG A 88 6.47 2.67 5.09
N VAL A 89 7.30 3.33 4.27
CA VAL A 89 7.04 3.56 2.85
C VAL A 89 8.18 2.95 2.05
N ILE A 90 7.85 1.97 1.21
CA ILE A 90 8.78 1.32 0.29
C ILE A 90 8.41 1.76 -1.11
N ARG A 91 9.40 2.10 -1.93
CA ARG A 91 9.21 2.46 -3.33
C ARG A 91 10.04 1.56 -4.24
N HIS A 92 9.40 1.01 -5.25
CA HIS A 92 10.08 0.27 -6.31
C HIS A 92 10.79 1.22 -7.28
N ASP A 93 12.03 0.88 -7.67
CA ASP A 93 12.85 1.64 -8.62
C ASP A 93 12.38 1.50 -10.07
N ARG A 94 11.58 0.46 -10.35
CA ARG A 94 10.92 0.22 -11.62
C ARG A 94 9.52 -0.30 -11.36
N ASN A 95 8.55 0.14 -12.17
CA ASN A 95 7.18 -0.36 -12.12
C ASN A 95 7.21 -1.89 -12.31
N GLN A 96 6.83 -2.62 -11.26
CA GLN A 96 6.82 -4.09 -11.27
C GLN A 96 5.56 -4.64 -11.95
N GLY A 97 4.66 -3.77 -12.41
CA GLY A 97 3.73 -4.07 -13.48
C GLY A 97 2.90 -5.32 -13.25
N ASP A 98 2.00 -5.29 -12.28
CA ASP A 98 0.80 -6.16 -12.27
C ASP A 98 -0.43 -5.45 -11.63
N GLY A 99 -0.47 -4.11 -11.65
CA GLY A 99 -1.68 -3.31 -11.37
C GLY A 99 -2.83 -3.55 -12.35
N ALA A 100 -2.61 -4.33 -13.42
CA ALA A 100 -3.65 -4.76 -14.35
C ALA A 100 -4.59 -5.83 -13.76
N GLN A 101 -4.24 -6.49 -12.65
CA GLN A 101 -5.09 -7.55 -12.07
C GLN A 101 -6.08 -7.05 -11.01
N PHE A 102 -5.85 -5.87 -10.39
CA PHE A 102 -6.87 -5.25 -9.55
C PHE A 102 -7.94 -4.47 -10.35
N ARG A 103 -7.71 -4.20 -11.64
CA ARG A 103 -8.57 -3.33 -12.46
C ARG A 103 -9.44 -4.04 -13.50
N HIS A 104 -9.41 -5.38 -13.61
CA HIS A 104 -10.16 -6.11 -14.65
C HIS A 104 -11.15 -7.16 -14.12
N ARG A 105 -11.87 -6.88 -13.02
CA ARG A 105 -13.08 -7.68 -12.68
C ARG A 105 -14.10 -7.00 -11.75
N LEU A 106 -14.54 -5.79 -12.11
CA LEU A 106 -15.86 -5.28 -11.71
C LEU A 106 -16.58 -4.68 -12.94
N GLU A 107 -16.64 -5.45 -14.03
CA GLU A 107 -17.67 -5.21 -15.05
C GLU A 107 -18.97 -5.83 -14.51
N PRO A 108 -20.11 -5.10 -14.50
CA PRO A 108 -21.41 -5.70 -14.28
C PRO A 108 -21.59 -6.79 -15.34
N ARG A 109 -21.66 -8.04 -14.90
CA ARG A 109 -21.90 -9.17 -15.79
C ARG A 109 -23.33 -9.03 -16.33
N ALA A 110 -23.50 -8.37 -17.46
CA ALA A 110 -24.73 -8.44 -18.23
C ALA A 110 -24.90 -9.91 -18.65
N LEU A 111 -25.83 -10.59 -17.99
CA LEU A 111 -26.27 -11.92 -18.40
C LEU A 111 -26.92 -11.79 -19.79
N PRO A 112 -26.58 -12.65 -20.77
CA PRO A 112 -27.32 -12.69 -22.02
C PRO A 112 -28.76 -13.12 -21.72
N LEU A 113 -29.73 -12.28 -22.09
CA LEU A 113 -31.12 -12.69 -22.22
C LEU A 113 -31.19 -13.65 -23.42
N HIS A 114 -31.20 -14.95 -23.12
CA HIS A 114 -31.74 -15.95 -24.02
C HIS A 114 -33.08 -16.44 -23.46
N ALA A 115 -34.15 -15.87 -23.99
CA ALA A 115 -35.37 -16.55 -24.43
C ALA A 115 -36.15 -15.56 -25.31
#